data_AF-A0AAJ2SCZ3-F1
#
_entry.id   AF-A0AAJ2SCZ3-F1
#
_cell.length_a   1.000
_cell.length_b   1.000
_cell.length_c   1.000
_cell.angle_alpha   90.00
_cell.angle_beta   90.00
_cell.angle_gamma   90.00
#
_symmetry.space_group_name_H-M   'P 1'
#
loop_
_entity.id
_entity.type
_entity.pdbx_description
1 polymer ?
#
loop_
_entity_poly.entity_id
_entity_poly.type
_entity_poly.pdbx_seq_one_letter_code
_entity_poly.pdbx_strand_id
1 'polypeptide(L)'
;MSELRRDAEAVAYLERSYPKGDFDSDALEFLATSNIRLGNYEDAAKHLEAALAGGAKKTRIPEIHSKLALAYVQVAVKQSFAARSRSDFLEKAERSLRTAIDLSDTPSPSLYTQLGQVETIKGDFDAAERSLNTAQTVNDSYKWEKPGLRPVIESEILMAKSQLKMVTGDSVGAEGLAQQAVKSAPTENLKIVLEAIKSSPEVKAEASSKSTMAKSAKASILAQPYIPLDEEL
;
A
#
# COMPACT_ATOMS: atom_id res chain seq x y z
N MET A 1 15.31 15.48 15.77
CA MET A 1 14.15 14.72 16.29
C MET A 1 13.70 13.76 15.22
N SER A 2 13.33 12.51 15.55
CA SER A 2 12.84 11.56 14.55
C SER A 2 11.46 11.99 14.01
N GLU A 3 11.16 11.65 12.75
CA GLU A 3 9.87 11.94 12.10
C GLU A 3 8.69 11.34 12.84
N LEU A 4 8.80 10.08 13.28
CA LEU A 4 7.77 9.41 14.07
C LEU A 4 7.44 10.15 15.37
N ARG A 5 8.43 10.79 16.00
CA ARG A 5 8.20 11.60 17.20
C ARG A 5 7.43 12.88 16.86
N ARG A 6 7.72 13.52 15.72
CA ARG A 6 6.98 14.69 15.25
C ARG A 6 5.53 14.33 14.93
N ASP A 7 5.29 13.19 14.29
CA ASP A 7 3.94 12.71 14.00
C ASP A 7 3.13 12.43 15.28
N ALA A 8 3.74 11.75 16.25
CA ALA A 8 3.08 11.47 17.53
C ALA A 8 2.75 12.76 18.30
N GLU A 9 3.68 13.73 18.32
CA GLU A 9 3.45 15.04 18.95
C GLU A 9 2.34 15.83 18.22
N ALA A 10 2.30 15.78 16.89
CA ALA A 10 1.29 16.47 16.09
C ALA A 10 -0.12 15.87 16.28
N VAL A 11 -0.24 14.54 16.29
CA VAL A 11 -1.51 13.84 16.59
C VAL A 11 -2.00 14.23 17.98
N ALA A 12 -1.14 14.09 19.00
CA ALA A 12 -1.50 14.43 20.38
C ALA A 12 -1.90 15.90 20.55
N TYR A 13 -1.21 16.81 19.87
CA TYR A 13 -1.55 18.23 19.89
C TYR A 13 -2.92 18.50 19.28
N LEU A 14 -3.22 17.92 18.11
CA LEU A 14 -4.48 18.12 17.41
C LEU A 14 -5.67 17.51 18.19
N GLU A 15 -5.54 16.28 18.67
CA GLU A 15 -6.58 15.63 19.49
C GLU A 15 -6.87 16.40 20.79
N ARG A 16 -5.83 16.95 21.43
CA ARG A 16 -5.98 17.80 22.61
C ARG A 16 -6.62 19.15 22.31
N SER A 17 -6.28 19.75 21.15
CA SER A 17 -6.77 21.07 20.77
C SER A 17 -8.22 21.06 20.31
N TYR A 18 -8.71 19.91 19.84
CA TYR A 18 -10.08 19.71 19.36
C TYR A 18 -10.73 18.49 20.04
N PRO A 19 -11.02 18.57 21.36
CA PRO A 19 -11.51 17.43 22.14
C PRO A 19 -12.91 16.94 21.73
N LYS A 20 -13.64 17.72 20.93
CA LYS A 20 -14.93 17.33 20.35
C LYS A 20 -14.81 16.64 18.99
N GLY A 21 -13.60 16.59 18.41
CA GLY A 21 -13.37 16.01 17.09
C GLY A 21 -13.89 16.85 15.93
N ASP A 22 -14.15 18.15 16.14
CA ASP A 22 -14.59 19.08 15.09
C ASP A 22 -13.41 19.48 14.18
N PHE A 23 -12.86 18.51 13.45
CA PHE A 23 -11.79 18.71 12.49
C PHE A 23 -12.37 18.98 11.09
N ASP A 24 -11.75 19.89 10.33
CA ASP A 24 -12.02 19.99 8.90
C ASP A 24 -11.39 18.81 8.13
N SER A 25 -11.75 18.66 6.85
CA SER A 25 -11.27 17.55 6.02
C SER A 25 -9.74 17.53 5.88
N ASP A 26 -9.09 18.69 5.88
CA ASP A 26 -7.64 18.80 5.67
C ASP A 26 -6.89 18.36 6.95
N ALA A 27 -7.38 18.74 8.13
CA ALA A 27 -6.87 18.28 9.41
C ALA A 27 -7.08 16.77 9.62
N LEU A 28 -8.24 16.24 9.20
CA LEU A 28 -8.51 14.80 9.25
C LEU A 28 -7.57 14.02 8.32
N GLU A 29 -7.31 14.52 7.12
CA GLU A 29 -6.37 13.89 6.20
C GLU A 29 -4.93 13.91 6.77
N PHE A 30 -4.53 15.01 7.41
CA PHE A 30 -3.24 15.10 8.09
C PHE A 30 -3.13 14.09 9.24
N LEU A 31 -4.13 14.02 10.12
CA LEU A 31 -4.19 13.04 11.20
C LEU A 31 -4.12 11.60 10.67
N ALA A 32 -4.81 11.32 9.58
CA ALA A 32 -4.75 10.00 8.95
C ALA A 32 -3.35 9.66 8.42
N THR A 33 -2.70 10.60 7.75
CA THR A 33 -1.35 10.41 7.21
C THR A 33 -0.34 10.16 8.33
N SER A 34 -0.42 10.92 9.42
CA SER A 34 0.41 10.70 10.60
C SER A 34 0.14 9.34 11.26
N ASN A 35 -1.14 8.95 11.37
CA ASN A 35 -1.51 7.64 11.91
C ASN A 35 -1.04 6.47 11.02
N ILE A 36 -1.02 6.63 9.69
CA ILE A 36 -0.41 5.64 8.78
C ILE A 36 1.08 5.47 9.10
N ARG A 37 1.84 6.56 9.25
CA ARG A 37 3.27 6.51 9.59
C ARG A 37 3.55 5.88 10.95
N LEU A 38 2.66 6.11 11.92
CA LEU A 38 2.71 5.50 13.25
C LEU A 38 2.23 4.03 13.25
N GLY A 39 1.63 3.55 12.16
CA GLY A 39 1.07 2.20 12.05
C GLY A 39 -0.32 2.03 12.69
N ASN A 40 -0.99 3.13 13.05
CA ASN A 40 -2.33 3.20 13.63
C ASN A 40 -3.40 3.19 12.53
N TYR A 41 -3.49 2.11 11.77
CA TYR A 41 -4.27 2.09 10.53
C TYR A 41 -5.79 2.13 10.72
N GLU A 42 -6.31 1.68 11.87
CA GLU A 42 -7.74 1.80 12.16
C GLU A 42 -8.15 3.27 12.33
N ASP A 43 -7.36 4.03 13.09
CA ASP A 43 -7.63 5.45 13.31
C ASP A 43 -7.37 6.27 12.04
N ALA A 44 -6.37 5.88 11.25
CA ALA A 44 -6.19 6.44 9.91
C ALA A 44 -7.43 6.23 9.03
N ALA A 45 -7.98 5.01 8.99
CA ALA A 45 -9.18 4.72 8.20
C ALA A 45 -10.39 5.56 8.68
N LYS A 46 -10.62 5.67 9.99
CA LYS A 46 -11.70 6.51 10.56
C LYS A 46 -11.55 7.98 10.16
N HIS A 47 -10.35 8.53 10.26
CA HIS A 47 -10.11 9.93 9.88
C HIS A 47 -10.31 10.17 8.38
N LEU A 48 -9.89 9.25 7.51
CA LEU A 48 -10.09 9.37 6.06
C LEU A 48 -11.57 9.23 5.68
N GLU A 49 -12.31 8.30 6.30
CA GLU A 49 -13.76 8.18 6.13
C GLU A 49 -14.47 9.49 6.55
N ALA A 50 -14.08 10.05 7.69
CA ALA A 50 -14.60 11.32 8.18
C ALA A 50 -14.25 12.50 7.25
N ALA A 51 -13.04 12.53 6.68
CA ALA A 51 -12.63 13.57 5.74
C ALA A 51 -13.50 13.56 4.47
N LEU A 52 -13.81 12.37 3.94
CA LEU A 52 -14.71 12.22 2.79
C LEU A 52 -16.14 12.67 3.15
N ALA A 53 -16.65 12.27 4.30
CA ALA A 53 -17.99 12.66 4.77
C ALA A 53 -18.10 14.18 5.04
N GLY A 54 -17.01 14.80 5.49
CA GLY A 54 -16.90 16.22 5.80
C GLY A 54 -16.75 17.14 4.59
N GLY A 55 -16.84 16.61 3.36
CA GLY A 55 -16.77 17.43 2.14
C GLY A 55 -15.34 17.72 1.68
N ALA A 56 -14.46 16.73 1.73
CA ALA A 56 -13.12 16.84 1.15
C ALA A 56 -13.14 17.45 -0.26
N LYS A 57 -12.14 18.30 -0.54
CA LYS A 57 -11.98 18.95 -1.85
C LYS A 57 -11.93 17.89 -2.94
N LYS A 58 -12.69 18.09 -4.03
CA LYS A 58 -12.78 17.14 -5.15
C LYS A 58 -11.42 16.68 -5.67
N THR A 59 -10.44 17.59 -5.71
CA THR A 59 -9.06 17.32 -6.16
C THR A 59 -8.29 16.38 -5.23
N ARG A 60 -8.69 16.25 -3.95
CA ARG A 60 -8.05 15.41 -2.93
C ARG A 60 -8.71 14.03 -2.78
N ILE A 61 -9.95 13.89 -3.24
CA ILE A 61 -10.73 12.65 -3.08
C ILE A 61 -9.98 11.40 -3.60
N PRO A 62 -9.33 11.41 -4.78
CA PRO A 62 -8.57 10.24 -5.25
C PRO A 62 -7.42 9.85 -4.31
N GLU A 63 -6.68 10.82 -3.79
CA GLU A 63 -5.57 10.61 -2.85
C GLU A 63 -6.08 10.03 -1.53
N ILE A 64 -7.18 10.56 -1.01
CA ILE A 64 -7.82 10.06 0.22
C ILE A 64 -8.26 8.61 0.05
N HIS A 65 -8.86 8.25 -1.08
CA HIS A 65 -9.23 6.86 -1.37
C HIS A 65 -8.02 5.93 -1.49
N SER A 66 -6.89 6.38 -2.07
CA SER A 66 -5.66 5.59 -2.09
C SER A 66 -5.12 5.34 -0.68
N LYS A 67 -5.06 6.36 0.17
CA LYS A 67 -4.65 6.22 1.58
C LYS A 67 -5.60 5.32 2.37
N LEU A 68 -6.89 5.40 2.09
CA LEU A 68 -7.91 4.58 2.73
C LEU A 68 -7.73 3.10 2.38
N ALA A 69 -7.41 2.80 1.12
CA ALA A 69 -7.10 1.46 0.68
C ALA A 69 -5.90 0.86 1.41
N LEU A 70 -4.79 1.60 1.51
CA LEU A 70 -3.64 1.20 2.31
C LEU A 70 -4.05 0.87 3.74
N ALA A 71 -4.77 1.78 4.40
CA ALA A 71 -5.18 1.61 5.78
C ALA A 71 -5.99 0.32 5.96
N TYR A 72 -6.96 0.06 5.08
CA TYR A 72 -7.75 -1.17 5.12
C TYR A 72 -6.93 -2.44 4.87
N VAL A 73 -6.00 -2.44 3.91
CA VAL A 73 -5.10 -3.59 3.68
C VAL A 73 -4.31 -3.88 4.94
N GLN A 74 -3.73 -2.86 5.55
CA GLN A 74 -2.92 -3.02 6.74
C GLN A 74 -3.73 -3.49 7.95
N VAL A 75 -4.96 -3.00 8.11
CA VAL A 75 -5.91 -3.51 9.11
C VAL A 75 -6.21 -4.99 8.86
N ALA A 76 -6.48 -5.38 7.61
CA ALA A 76 -6.77 -6.77 7.22
C ALA A 76 -5.61 -7.74 7.49
N VAL A 77 -4.38 -7.23 7.50
CA VAL A 77 -3.15 -8.00 7.55
C VAL A 77 -2.52 -8.07 8.93
N LYS A 78 -2.52 -6.96 9.69
CA LYS A 78 -1.91 -6.91 11.03
C LYS A 78 -2.74 -7.57 12.12
N GLN A 79 -4.04 -7.70 11.91
CA GLN A 79 -4.93 -8.20 12.94
C GLN A 79 -5.25 -9.68 12.75
N SER A 80 -5.27 -10.41 13.86
CA SER A 80 -5.79 -11.77 13.98
C SER A 80 -7.32 -11.79 13.85
N PHE A 81 -7.86 -11.17 12.80
CA PHE A 81 -9.27 -11.16 12.52
C PHE A 81 -9.78 -12.57 12.20
N ALA A 82 -11.05 -12.82 12.55
CA ALA A 82 -11.79 -13.89 11.93
C ALA A 82 -11.77 -13.68 10.39
N ALA A 83 -11.73 -14.78 9.62
CA ALA A 83 -11.57 -14.72 8.16
C ALA A 83 -12.58 -13.80 7.45
N ARG A 84 -13.79 -13.66 8.00
CA ARG A 84 -14.85 -12.77 7.48
C ARG A 84 -14.46 -11.30 7.56
N SER A 85 -13.99 -10.82 8.72
CA SER A 85 -13.60 -9.42 8.88
C SER A 85 -12.41 -9.04 8.00
N ARG A 86 -11.46 -9.97 7.79
CA ARG A 86 -10.37 -9.77 6.82
C ARG A 86 -10.90 -9.58 5.39
N SER A 87 -11.88 -10.38 4.96
CA SER A 87 -12.50 -10.24 3.63
C SER A 87 -13.15 -8.87 3.47
N ASP A 88 -13.91 -8.42 4.46
CA ASP A 88 -14.60 -7.14 4.43
C ASP A 88 -13.63 -5.95 4.24
N PHE A 89 -12.49 -5.97 4.93
CA PHE A 89 -11.46 -4.92 4.77
C PHE A 89 -10.79 -4.96 3.39
N LEU A 90 -10.51 -6.14 2.84
CA LEU A 90 -9.94 -6.26 1.50
C LEU A 90 -10.91 -5.80 0.41
N GLU A 91 -12.21 -6.05 0.56
CA GLU A 91 -13.24 -5.52 -0.33
C GLU A 91 -13.34 -3.99 -0.26
N LYS A 92 -13.26 -3.42 0.95
CA LYS A 92 -13.20 -1.97 1.12
C LYS A 92 -11.94 -1.35 0.49
N ALA A 93 -10.79 -2.03 0.61
CA ALA A 93 -9.54 -1.59 0.01
C ALA A 93 -9.63 -1.56 -1.53
N GLU A 94 -10.09 -2.65 -2.13
CA GLU A 94 -10.27 -2.74 -3.58
C GLU A 94 -11.24 -1.67 -4.09
N ARG A 95 -12.38 -1.50 -3.44
CA ARG A 95 -13.38 -0.48 -3.82
C ARG A 95 -12.79 0.92 -3.77
N SER A 96 -11.99 1.21 -2.75
CA SER A 96 -11.33 2.51 -2.60
C SER A 96 -10.32 2.75 -3.72
N LEU A 97 -9.51 1.75 -4.08
CA LEU A 97 -8.56 1.88 -5.21
C LEU A 97 -9.28 2.08 -6.55
N ARG A 98 -10.35 1.31 -6.81
CA ARG A 98 -11.16 1.49 -8.03
C ARG A 98 -11.76 2.89 -8.08
N THR A 99 -12.29 3.39 -6.96
CA THR A 99 -12.82 4.77 -6.86
C THR A 99 -11.72 5.80 -7.12
N ALA A 100 -10.52 5.62 -6.56
CA ALA A 100 -9.39 6.52 -6.82
C ALA A 100 -9.00 6.53 -8.31
N ILE A 101 -8.98 5.36 -8.95
CA ILE A 101 -8.70 5.23 -10.39
C ILE A 101 -9.78 5.93 -11.21
N ASP A 102 -11.05 5.66 -10.96
CA ASP A 102 -12.19 6.19 -11.72
C ASP A 102 -12.31 7.72 -11.61
N LEU A 103 -11.90 8.29 -10.48
CA LEU A 103 -11.93 9.73 -10.23
C LEU A 103 -10.67 10.48 -10.69
N SER A 104 -9.63 9.76 -11.14
CA SER A 104 -8.37 10.35 -11.60
C SER A 104 -8.37 10.53 -13.11
N ASP A 105 -8.13 11.75 -13.59
CA ASP A 105 -7.98 12.02 -15.03
C ASP A 105 -6.77 11.27 -15.62
N THR A 106 -5.70 11.16 -14.84
CA THR A 106 -4.50 10.40 -15.16
C THR A 106 -4.11 9.54 -13.96
N PRO A 107 -4.67 8.32 -13.81
CA PRO A 107 -4.39 7.47 -12.67
C PRO A 107 -2.91 7.11 -12.60
N SER A 108 -2.30 7.30 -11.42
CA SER A 108 -0.91 6.91 -11.18
C SER A 108 -0.74 5.38 -11.33
N PRO A 109 0.40 4.90 -11.87
CA PRO A 109 0.68 3.47 -11.92
C PRO A 109 0.66 2.81 -10.53
N SER A 110 0.99 3.56 -9.47
CA SER A 110 0.95 3.08 -8.09
C SER A 110 -0.45 2.61 -7.64
N LEU A 111 -1.53 3.19 -8.18
CA LEU A 111 -2.90 2.75 -7.87
C LEU A 111 -3.17 1.34 -8.40
N TYR A 112 -2.69 1.05 -9.61
CA TYR A 112 -2.81 -0.28 -10.22
C TYR A 112 -1.88 -1.29 -9.54
N THR A 113 -0.69 -0.87 -9.10
CA THR A 113 0.21 -1.71 -8.30
C THR A 113 -0.45 -2.14 -6.99
N GLN A 114 -1.02 -1.18 -6.25
CA GLN A 114 -1.76 -1.44 -5.01
C GLN A 114 -2.98 -2.33 -5.26
N LEU A 115 -3.70 -2.12 -6.37
CA LEU A 115 -4.86 -2.95 -6.72
C LEU A 115 -4.43 -4.40 -6.95
N GLY A 116 -3.36 -4.61 -7.71
CA GLY A 116 -2.79 -5.95 -7.95
C GLY A 116 -2.33 -6.63 -6.66
N GLN A 117 -1.77 -5.89 -5.70
CA GLN A 117 -1.42 -6.43 -4.38
C GLN A 117 -2.66 -6.85 -3.59
N VAL A 118 -3.71 -6.03 -3.56
CA VAL A 118 -4.99 -6.38 -2.91
C VAL A 118 -5.59 -7.64 -3.52
N GLU A 119 -5.64 -7.72 -4.85
CA GLU A 119 -6.16 -8.88 -5.59
C GLU A 119 -5.31 -10.13 -5.30
N THR A 120 -3.98 -9.98 -5.18
CA THR A 120 -3.08 -11.07 -4.76
C THR A 120 -3.39 -11.55 -3.34
N ILE A 121 -3.62 -10.65 -2.38
CA ILE A 121 -3.96 -11.00 -0.98
C ILE A 121 -5.31 -11.71 -0.91
N LYS A 122 -6.26 -11.30 -1.75
CA LYS A 122 -7.59 -11.92 -1.89
C LYS A 122 -7.54 -13.29 -2.56
N GLY A 123 -6.48 -13.58 -3.32
CA GLY A 123 -6.32 -14.80 -4.11
C GLY A 123 -6.94 -14.73 -5.51
N ASP A 124 -7.29 -13.53 -5.99
CA ASP A 124 -7.76 -13.30 -7.35
C ASP A 124 -6.56 -13.04 -8.27
N PHE A 125 -5.82 -14.10 -8.59
CA PHE A 125 -4.53 -14.01 -9.27
C PHE A 125 -4.64 -13.50 -10.72
N ASP A 126 -5.74 -13.83 -11.42
CA ASP A 126 -6.00 -13.36 -12.79
C ASP A 126 -6.32 -11.85 -12.81
N ALA A 127 -7.04 -11.35 -11.82
CA ALA A 127 -7.21 -9.90 -11.65
C ALA A 127 -5.88 -9.23 -11.29
N ALA A 128 -5.14 -9.80 -10.33
CA ALA A 128 -3.85 -9.27 -9.90
C ALA A 128 -2.85 -9.13 -11.06
N GLU A 129 -2.73 -10.16 -11.91
CA GLU A 129 -1.86 -10.10 -13.09
C GLU A 129 -2.26 -8.98 -14.06
N ARG A 130 -3.56 -8.83 -14.33
CA ARG A 130 -4.08 -7.75 -15.18
C ARG A 130 -3.78 -6.37 -14.60
N SER A 131 -3.99 -6.18 -13.31
CA SER A 131 -3.71 -4.92 -12.61
C SER A 131 -2.21 -4.58 -12.64
N LEU A 132 -1.33 -5.54 -12.36
CA LEU A 132 0.12 -5.32 -12.38
C LEU A 132 0.68 -5.11 -13.81
N ASN A 133 0.07 -5.71 -14.83
CA ASN A 133 0.41 -5.44 -16.23
C ASN A 133 -0.09 -4.07 -16.69
N THR A 134 -1.25 -3.65 -16.20
CA THR A 134 -1.76 -2.28 -16.39
C THR A 134 -0.83 -1.27 -15.72
N ALA A 135 -0.39 -1.54 -14.48
CA ALA A 135 0.58 -0.71 -13.76
C ALA A 135 1.87 -0.51 -14.59
N GLN A 136 2.45 -1.57 -15.15
CA GLN A 136 3.62 -1.47 -16.01
C GLN A 136 3.36 -0.60 -17.25
N THR A 137 2.26 -0.85 -17.96
CA THR A 137 1.90 -0.12 -19.19
C THR A 137 1.69 1.37 -18.91
N VAL A 138 1.03 1.68 -17.80
CA VAL A 138 0.84 3.07 -17.35
C VAL A 138 2.18 3.67 -16.96
N ASN A 139 3.04 2.98 -16.20
CA ASN A 139 4.37 3.46 -15.80
C ASN A 139 5.25 3.86 -16.99
N ASP A 140 5.20 3.09 -18.07
CA ASP A 140 5.98 3.33 -19.29
C ASP A 140 5.50 4.55 -20.09
N SER A 141 4.22 4.90 -19.99
CA SER A 141 3.61 6.04 -20.69
C SER A 141 3.33 7.24 -19.78
N TYR A 142 3.58 7.10 -18.47
CA TYR A 142 3.29 8.12 -17.48
C TYR A 142 4.21 9.33 -17.64
N LYS A 143 3.63 10.53 -17.50
CA LYS A 143 4.39 11.77 -17.51
C LYS A 143 4.93 12.05 -16.11
N TRP A 144 6.15 11.57 -15.85
CA TRP A 144 6.84 11.79 -14.60
C TRP A 144 7.30 13.24 -14.48
N GLU A 145 6.79 13.96 -13.48
CA GLU A 145 7.30 15.29 -13.12
C GLU A 145 8.76 15.22 -12.64
N LYS A 146 9.10 14.12 -11.95
CA LYS A 146 10.43 13.83 -11.46
C LYS A 146 10.92 12.51 -12.05
N PRO A 147 11.96 12.50 -12.89
CA PRO A 147 12.45 11.29 -13.55
C PRO A 147 12.85 10.17 -12.59
N GLY A 148 13.27 10.51 -11.36
CA GLY A 148 13.66 9.55 -10.32
C GLY A 148 12.51 8.68 -9.80
N LEU A 149 11.26 9.08 -9.99
CA LEU A 149 10.10 8.32 -9.50
C LEU A 149 9.73 7.13 -10.39
N ARG A 150 10.00 7.19 -11.71
CA ARG A 150 9.74 6.06 -12.61
C ARG A 150 10.44 4.76 -12.16
N PRO A 151 11.77 4.74 -11.90
CA PRO A 151 12.45 3.52 -11.48
C PRO A 151 12.06 3.05 -10.07
N VAL A 152 11.57 3.93 -9.20
CA VAL A 152 10.95 3.52 -7.93
C VAL A 152 9.70 2.67 -8.19
N ILE A 153 8.76 3.21 -8.96
CA ILE A 153 7.51 2.54 -9.28
C ILE A 153 7.75 1.27 -10.11
N GLU A 154 8.73 1.28 -11.01
CA GLU A 154 9.14 0.06 -11.73
C GLU A 154 9.62 -1.03 -10.76
N SER A 155 10.44 -0.67 -9.78
CA SER A 155 10.94 -1.60 -8.76
C SER A 155 9.81 -2.16 -7.89
N GLU A 156 8.82 -1.33 -7.55
CA GLU A 156 7.61 -1.77 -6.84
C GLU A 156 6.77 -2.75 -7.67
N ILE A 157 6.52 -2.45 -8.95
CA ILE A 157 5.75 -3.31 -9.85
C ILE A 157 6.45 -4.67 -9.99
N LEU A 158 7.77 -4.67 -10.17
CA LEU A 158 8.57 -5.90 -10.24
C LEU A 158 8.48 -6.71 -8.95
N MET A 159 8.55 -6.06 -7.78
CA MET A 159 8.40 -6.73 -6.49
C MET A 159 6.99 -7.29 -6.30
N ALA A 160 5.94 -6.56 -6.65
CA ALA A 160 4.56 -7.04 -6.59
C ALA A 160 4.33 -8.24 -7.52
N LYS A 161 4.88 -8.21 -8.75
CA LYS A 161 4.84 -9.34 -9.69
C LYS A 161 5.63 -10.55 -9.17
N SER A 162 6.77 -10.32 -8.53
CA SER A 162 7.53 -11.37 -7.85
C SER A 162 6.68 -12.06 -6.79
N GLN A 163 6.04 -11.28 -5.93
CA GLN A 163 5.16 -11.81 -4.88
C GLN A 163 4.00 -12.61 -5.48
N LEU A 164 3.34 -12.09 -6.54
CA LEU A 164 2.30 -12.83 -7.26
C LEU A 164 2.81 -14.19 -7.78
N LYS A 165 3.96 -14.20 -8.46
CA LYS A 165 4.57 -15.44 -8.98
C LYS A 165 4.89 -16.45 -7.89
N MET A 166 5.40 -15.97 -6.77
CA MET A 166 5.70 -16.84 -5.62
C MET A 166 4.44 -17.50 -5.10
N VAL A 167 3.36 -16.74 -4.93
CA VAL A 167 2.11 -17.30 -4.38
C VAL A 167 1.36 -18.21 -5.35
N THR A 168 1.64 -18.09 -6.66
CA THR A 168 1.14 -19.00 -7.70
C THR A 168 2.07 -20.19 -7.98
N GLY A 169 3.22 -20.28 -7.29
CA GLY A 169 4.14 -21.42 -7.34
C GLY A 169 5.29 -21.32 -8.35
N ASP A 170 5.46 -20.19 -9.04
CA ASP A 170 6.62 -19.93 -9.92
C ASP A 170 7.76 -19.27 -9.12
N SER A 171 8.43 -20.07 -8.29
CA SER A 171 9.50 -19.58 -7.40
C SER A 171 10.74 -19.06 -8.15
N VAL A 172 11.07 -19.66 -9.29
CA VAL A 172 12.21 -19.24 -10.13
C VAL A 172 11.92 -17.90 -10.78
N GLY A 173 10.71 -17.73 -11.34
CA GLY A 173 10.27 -16.46 -11.91
C GLY A 173 10.14 -15.37 -10.84
N ALA A 174 9.64 -15.72 -9.65
CA ALA A 174 9.57 -14.79 -8.51
C ALA A 174 10.96 -14.27 -8.12
N GLU A 175 11.92 -15.17 -7.91
CA GLU A 175 13.29 -14.79 -7.54
C GLU A 175 13.95 -13.91 -8.62
N GLY A 176 13.74 -14.24 -9.90
CA GLY A 176 14.24 -13.44 -11.02
C GLY A 176 13.67 -12.02 -11.04
N LEU A 177 12.37 -11.85 -10.74
CA LEU A 177 11.72 -10.55 -10.65
C LEU A 177 12.15 -9.77 -9.40
N ALA A 178 12.29 -10.42 -8.25
CA ALA A 178 12.78 -9.78 -7.02
C ALA A 178 14.21 -9.25 -7.19
N GLN A 179 15.08 -10.02 -7.84
CA GLN A 179 16.44 -9.57 -8.15
C GLN A 179 16.44 -8.37 -9.10
N GLN A 180 15.57 -8.37 -10.12
CA GLN A 180 15.41 -7.22 -11.00
C GLN A 180 14.93 -5.99 -10.25
N ALA A 181 13.92 -6.11 -9.38
CA ALA A 181 13.41 -5.03 -8.54
C ALA A 181 14.50 -4.38 -7.68
N VAL A 182 15.33 -5.18 -7.00
CA VAL A 182 16.45 -4.66 -6.19
C VAL A 182 17.49 -3.97 -7.08
N LYS A 183 17.79 -4.54 -8.27
CA LYS A 183 18.76 -3.95 -9.19
C LYS A 183 18.28 -2.62 -9.80
N SER A 184 16.98 -2.49 -10.05
CA SER A 184 16.38 -1.27 -10.63
C SER A 184 16.15 -0.15 -9.62
N ALA A 185 16.24 -0.44 -8.32
CA ALA A 185 15.98 0.54 -7.27
C ALA A 185 16.98 1.71 -7.33
N PRO A 186 16.49 2.97 -7.47
CA PRO A 186 17.37 4.14 -7.66
C PRO A 186 18.11 4.57 -6.40
N THR A 187 17.66 4.17 -5.20
CA THR A 187 18.27 4.56 -3.92
C THR A 187 18.70 3.34 -3.12
N GLU A 188 19.72 3.52 -2.28
CA GLU A 188 20.20 2.45 -1.41
C GLU A 188 19.17 2.09 -0.34
N ASN A 189 18.42 3.08 0.16
CA ASN A 189 17.33 2.84 1.11
C ASN A 189 16.26 1.92 0.50
N LEU A 190 15.85 2.18 -0.74
CA LEU A 190 14.87 1.34 -1.42
C LEU A 190 15.41 -0.07 -1.66
N LYS A 191 16.70 -0.22 -2.02
CA LYS A 191 17.31 -1.56 -2.11
C LYS A 191 17.24 -2.32 -0.80
N ILE A 192 17.62 -1.69 0.32
CA ILE A 192 17.57 -2.29 1.66
C ILE A 192 16.15 -2.79 1.97
N VAL A 193 15.14 -1.97 1.68
CA VAL A 193 13.72 -2.34 1.87
C VAL A 193 13.34 -3.53 1.00
N LEU A 194 13.65 -3.50 -0.30
CA LEU A 194 13.33 -4.58 -1.24
C LEU A 194 14.07 -5.88 -0.91
N GLU A 195 15.31 -5.80 -0.44
CA GLU A 195 16.08 -6.95 0.04
C GLU A 195 15.48 -7.55 1.31
N ALA A 196 14.97 -6.71 2.22
CA ALA A 196 14.27 -7.17 3.42
C ALA A 196 12.95 -7.89 3.05
N ILE A 197 12.17 -7.33 2.11
CA ILE A 197 10.95 -7.96 1.59
C ILE A 197 11.28 -9.32 0.97
N LYS A 198 12.28 -9.37 0.08
CA LYS A 198 12.77 -10.60 -0.54
C LYS A 198 13.25 -11.64 0.48
N SER A 199 13.89 -11.19 1.56
CA SER A 199 14.51 -12.07 2.56
C SER A 199 13.56 -12.54 3.66
N SER A 200 12.35 -11.99 3.74
CA SER A 200 11.39 -12.26 4.81
C SER A 200 11.14 -13.77 4.98
N PRO A 201 11.19 -14.33 6.20
CA PRO A 201 10.96 -15.75 6.44
C PRO A 201 9.58 -16.24 5.98
N GLU A 202 8.62 -15.32 5.84
CA GLU A 202 7.30 -15.55 5.29
C GLU A 202 7.33 -15.83 3.76
N VAL A 203 8.31 -15.30 3.03
CA VAL A 203 8.60 -15.56 1.60
C VAL A 203 9.30 -16.92 1.47
N LYS A 204 10.19 -17.24 2.43
CA LYS A 204 10.98 -18.48 2.43
C LYS A 204 10.24 -19.71 2.96
N ALA A 205 9.26 -19.55 3.85
CA ALA A 205 8.51 -20.66 4.45
C ALA A 205 7.48 -21.31 3.52
N GLU A 206 7.02 -20.62 2.47
CA GLU A 206 6.05 -21.15 1.49
C GLU A 206 6.66 -22.13 0.48
N ALA A 207 8.00 -22.24 0.39
CA ALA A 207 8.65 -23.32 -0.34
C ALA A 207 8.53 -24.69 0.35
N SER A 208 7.97 -24.76 1.57
CA SER A 208 8.07 -25.95 2.43
C SER A 208 6.79 -26.43 3.14
N SER A 209 5.70 -25.67 3.30
CA SER A 209 4.54 -26.23 4.07
C SER A 209 3.12 -25.73 3.76
N LYS A 210 2.17 -26.68 3.79
CA LYS A 210 0.71 -26.49 3.78
C LYS A 210 0.22 -26.26 5.23
N SER A 211 0.16 -25.02 5.70
CA SER A 211 -0.35 -24.71 7.06
C SER A 211 -1.13 -23.41 7.08
N THR A 212 -2.20 -23.35 7.89
CA THR A 212 -3.11 -22.21 8.04
C THR A 212 -2.43 -20.96 8.61
N MET A 213 -1.26 -21.10 9.28
CA MET A 213 -0.42 -19.96 9.67
C MET A 213 0.25 -19.25 8.48
N ALA A 214 0.36 -19.92 7.32
CA ALA A 214 0.91 -19.32 6.09
C ALA A 214 0.05 -18.15 5.57
N LYS A 215 -1.27 -18.15 5.80
CA LYS A 215 -2.17 -17.10 5.27
C LYS A 215 -1.99 -15.73 5.92
N SER A 216 -1.53 -15.66 7.18
CA SER A 216 -1.29 -14.39 7.90
C SER A 216 0.04 -13.77 7.47
N ALA A 217 1.08 -14.60 7.38
CA ALA A 217 2.40 -14.27 6.88
C ALA A 217 2.39 -13.80 5.42
N LYS A 218 1.65 -14.52 4.55
CA LYS A 218 1.43 -14.17 3.14
C LYS A 218 0.85 -12.76 2.95
N ALA A 219 0.00 -12.31 3.87
CA ALA A 219 -0.63 -11.00 3.81
C ALA A 219 0.34 -9.88 4.22
N SER A 220 1.21 -10.13 5.21
CA SER A 220 2.18 -9.17 5.77
C SER A 220 3.21 -8.68 4.74
N ILE A 221 3.71 -9.58 3.90
CA ILE A 221 4.63 -9.26 2.79
C ILE A 221 3.94 -8.46 1.67
N LEU A 222 2.72 -8.85 1.32
CA LEU A 222 1.93 -8.23 0.24
C LEU A 222 1.36 -6.86 0.64
N ALA A 223 1.25 -6.60 1.94
CA ALA A 223 0.66 -5.39 2.48
C ALA A 223 1.61 -4.22 2.61
N GLN A 224 2.91 -4.37 2.33
CA GLN A 224 3.86 -3.27 2.32
C GLN A 224 4.00 -2.70 0.90
N PRO A 225 3.09 -1.85 0.41
CA PRO A 225 3.48 -0.97 -0.66
C PRO A 225 4.57 -0.05 -0.10
N TYR A 226 5.67 0.07 -0.83
CA TYR A 226 6.50 1.23 -0.66
C TYR A 226 5.63 2.43 -1.05
N ILE A 227 5.37 3.32 -0.11
CA ILE A 227 4.72 4.60 -0.39
C ILE A 227 5.84 5.61 -0.22
N PRO A 228 6.28 6.28 -1.29
CA PRO A 228 7.18 7.41 -1.16
C PRO A 228 6.38 8.52 -0.49
N LEU A 229 6.31 8.49 0.85
CA LEU A 229 5.58 9.50 1.58
C LEU A 229 6.33 10.81 1.58
N ASP A 230 7.67 10.82 1.48
CA ASP A 230 8.48 12.04 1.44
C ASP A 230 9.95 11.74 1.01
N GLU A 231 10.21 10.81 0.08
CA GLU A 231 11.59 10.71 -0.45
C GLU A 231 11.82 11.84 -1.46
N GLU A 232 12.75 12.74 -1.09
CA GLU A 232 13.36 13.72 -1.98
C GLU A 232 14.04 13.02 -3.16
N LEU A 233 13.24 12.63 -4.14
CA LEU A 233 13.64 12.31 -5.52
C LEU A 233 13.34 13.49 -6.43
#